data_AF-A0A847RTN2-F1
#
_entry.id   AF-A0A847RTN2-F1
#
_cell.length_a   1.000
_cell.length_b   1.000
_cell.length_c   1.000
_cell.angle_alpha   90.00
_cell.angle_beta   90.00
_cell.angle_gamma   90.00
#
_symmetry.space_group_name_H-M   'P 1'
#
loop_
_entity.id
_entity.type
_entity.pdbx_description
1 polymer ?
#
loop_
_entity_poly.entity_id
_entity_poly.type
_entity_poly.pdbx_seq_one_letter_code
_entity_poly.pdbx_strand_id
1 'polypeptide(L)'
;MQILLEQLMSDCQAAPVQAMPALTDLAALLERHALNKYEDPAGSAKLAHRPDLSALRLTAADVTSLKHFLFFMLMNYPDRAAATARCLKKCYDPALTTGLCQAIALYWQQDDAATTQLTDAISQSQGFGQFSETVLTWFKKLAMEGLPETRKDMAQKFAYYRKFYHAQL
;
A
#
# COMPACT_ATOMS: atom_id res chain seq x y z
N MET A 1 -12.33 10.41 -15.87
CA MET A 1 -11.38 9.30 -15.63
C MET A 1 -11.73 8.21 -16.64
N GLN A 2 -10.88 7.22 -16.91
CA GLN A 2 -11.25 6.19 -17.90
C GLN A 2 -12.41 5.33 -17.35
N ILE A 3 -13.45 5.04 -18.16
CA ILE A 3 -14.67 4.30 -17.73
C ILE A 3 -14.32 3.00 -17.00
N LEU A 4 -13.30 2.30 -17.49
CA LEU A 4 -12.84 1.04 -16.91
C LEU A 4 -12.29 1.20 -15.48
N LEU A 5 -11.61 2.31 -15.19
CA LEU A 5 -11.13 2.63 -13.84
C LEU A 5 -12.28 3.03 -12.92
N GLU A 6 -13.26 3.78 -13.43
CA GLU A 6 -14.46 4.14 -12.68
C GLU A 6 -15.23 2.89 -12.24
N GLN A 7 -15.38 1.91 -13.14
CA GLN A 7 -15.98 0.61 -12.80
C GLN A 7 -15.16 -0.14 -11.75
N LEU A 8 -13.83 -0.23 -11.93
CA LEU A 8 -12.97 -0.93 -10.97
C LEU A 8 -13.02 -0.28 -9.57
N MET A 9 -13.07 1.05 -9.49
CA MET A 9 -13.24 1.78 -8.23
C MET A 9 -14.62 1.55 -7.60
N SER A 10 -15.67 1.40 -8.41
CA SER A 10 -16.99 0.98 -7.93
C SER A 10 -16.96 -0.44 -7.37
N ASP A 11 -16.31 -1.38 -8.07
CA ASP A 11 -16.19 -2.78 -7.62
C ASP A 11 -15.41 -2.88 -6.31
N CYS A 12 -14.36 -2.05 -6.13
CA CYS A 12 -13.61 -1.95 -4.88
C CYS A 12 -14.47 -1.50 -3.69
N GLN A 13 -15.56 -0.78 -3.92
CA GLN A 13 -16.50 -0.29 -2.89
C GLN A 13 -17.67 -1.25 -2.64
N ALA A 14 -17.84 -2.27 -3.49
CA ALA A 14 -18.92 -3.25 -3.37
C ALA A 14 -18.77 -4.15 -2.12
N ALA A 15 -19.59 -5.18 -2.01
CA ALA A 15 -19.46 -6.18 -0.95
C ALA A 15 -18.07 -6.84 -0.96
N PRO A 16 -17.55 -7.32 0.19
CA PRO A 16 -16.17 -7.80 0.30
C PRO A 16 -15.76 -8.85 -0.74
N VAL A 17 -16.69 -9.76 -1.08
CA VAL A 17 -16.46 -10.83 -2.06
C VAL A 17 -16.09 -10.28 -3.45
N GLN A 18 -16.68 -9.16 -3.85
CA GLN A 18 -16.38 -8.49 -5.12
C GLN A 18 -15.21 -7.49 -4.98
N ALA A 19 -15.09 -6.85 -3.82
CA ALA A 19 -14.06 -5.85 -3.58
C ALA A 19 -12.64 -6.44 -3.53
N MET A 20 -12.46 -7.64 -2.97
CA MET A 20 -11.12 -8.24 -2.81
C MET A 20 -10.44 -8.56 -4.15
N PRO A 21 -11.11 -9.20 -5.13
CA PRO A 21 -10.57 -9.33 -6.48
C PRO A 21 -10.27 -7.97 -7.13
N ALA A 22 -11.19 -7.00 -7.01
CA ALA A 22 -11.00 -5.67 -7.60
C ALA A 22 -9.79 -4.92 -7.02
N LEU A 23 -9.58 -4.99 -5.70
CA LEU A 23 -8.39 -4.42 -5.05
C LEU A 23 -7.09 -5.14 -5.47
N THR A 24 -7.16 -6.44 -5.74
CA THR A 24 -6.03 -7.22 -6.26
C THR A 24 -5.66 -6.76 -7.67
N ASP A 25 -6.65 -6.59 -8.55
CA ASP A 25 -6.46 -6.07 -9.91
C ASP A 25 -5.90 -4.63 -9.87
N LEU A 26 -6.44 -3.79 -8.97
CA LEU A 26 -5.96 -2.42 -8.78
C LEU A 26 -4.50 -2.38 -8.28
N ALA A 27 -4.12 -3.26 -7.35
CA ALA A 27 -2.73 -3.36 -6.89
C ALA A 27 -1.77 -3.76 -8.04
N ALA A 28 -2.21 -4.67 -8.93
CA ALA A 28 -1.41 -5.07 -10.09
C ALA A 28 -1.24 -3.91 -11.09
N LEU A 29 -2.30 -3.13 -11.34
CA LEU A 29 -2.22 -1.94 -12.20
C LEU A 29 -1.26 -0.88 -11.65
N LEU A 30 -1.33 -0.59 -10.34
CA LEU A 30 -0.47 0.38 -9.68
C LEU A 30 0.99 -0.06 -9.70
N GLU A 31 1.27 -1.33 -9.38
CA GLU A 31 2.63 -1.87 -9.42
C GLU A 31 3.21 -1.79 -10.83
N ARG A 32 2.41 -2.17 -11.84
CA ARG A 32 2.84 -2.13 -13.23
C ARG A 32 3.16 -0.72 -13.69
N HIS A 33 2.33 0.26 -13.33
CA HIS A 33 2.60 1.66 -13.64
C HIS A 33 3.86 2.14 -12.93
N ALA A 34 3.96 1.94 -11.62
CA ALA A 34 5.07 2.45 -10.82
C ALA A 34 6.43 1.90 -11.24
N LEU A 35 6.47 0.64 -11.70
CA LEU A 35 7.70 -0.01 -12.18
C LEU A 35 7.90 0.08 -13.70
N ASN A 36 7.03 0.79 -14.42
CA ASN A 36 7.02 0.87 -15.90
C ASN A 36 7.06 -0.51 -16.60
N LYS A 37 6.27 -1.46 -16.10
CA LYS A 37 6.26 -2.87 -16.51
C LYS A 37 5.17 -3.23 -17.52
N TYR A 38 4.77 -2.29 -18.37
CA TYR A 38 3.68 -2.52 -19.33
C TYR A 38 3.96 -3.61 -20.35
N GLU A 39 5.23 -3.85 -20.64
CA GLU A 39 5.69 -4.86 -21.60
C GLU A 39 6.28 -6.10 -20.89
N ASP A 40 6.23 -6.14 -19.55
CA ASP A 40 6.71 -7.28 -18.75
C ASP A 40 5.67 -8.43 -18.84
N PRO A 41 6.05 -9.61 -19.38
CA PRO A 41 5.16 -10.77 -19.43
C PRO A 41 4.68 -11.21 -18.04
N ALA A 42 5.51 -11.06 -17.01
CA ALA A 42 5.13 -11.41 -15.64
C ALA A 42 4.08 -10.45 -15.07
N GLY A 43 4.13 -9.17 -15.46
CA GLY A 43 3.09 -8.19 -15.12
C GLY A 43 1.78 -8.49 -15.84
N SER A 44 1.86 -8.86 -17.11
CA SER A 44 0.69 -9.22 -17.93
C SER A 44 -0.02 -10.48 -17.43
N ALA A 45 0.72 -11.47 -16.92
CA ALA A 45 0.15 -12.70 -16.35
C ALA A 45 -0.76 -12.45 -15.12
N LYS A 46 -0.47 -11.40 -14.32
CA LYS A 46 -1.29 -11.04 -13.15
C LYS A 46 -2.69 -10.54 -13.49
N LEU A 47 -2.89 -10.06 -14.73
CA LEU A 47 -4.15 -9.53 -15.25
C LEU A 47 -4.67 -10.37 -16.43
N ALA A 48 -4.23 -11.62 -16.56
CA ALA A 48 -4.63 -12.49 -17.67
C ALA A 48 -6.15 -12.73 -17.73
N HIS A 49 -6.84 -12.73 -16.57
CA HIS A 49 -8.30 -12.83 -16.46
C HIS A 49 -9.03 -11.54 -16.83
N ARG A 50 -8.31 -10.42 -16.96
CA ARG A 50 -8.82 -9.08 -17.28
C ARG A 50 -7.99 -8.43 -18.38
N PRO A 51 -8.09 -8.91 -19.64
CA PRO A 51 -7.31 -8.39 -20.75
C PRO A 51 -7.58 -6.89 -21.02
N ASP A 52 -8.79 -6.42 -20.68
CA ASP A 52 -9.17 -5.02 -20.66
C ASP A 52 -8.28 -4.18 -19.72
N LEU A 53 -8.12 -4.61 -18.46
CA LEU A 53 -7.21 -3.97 -17.51
C LEU A 53 -5.75 -4.18 -17.90
N SER A 54 -5.41 -5.33 -18.47
CA SER A 54 -4.06 -5.59 -18.95
C SER A 54 -3.63 -4.62 -20.06
N ALA A 55 -4.52 -4.21 -20.96
CA ALA A 55 -4.21 -3.21 -21.97
C ALA A 55 -4.15 -1.76 -21.42
N LEU A 56 -4.72 -1.52 -20.23
CA LEU A 56 -4.86 -0.19 -19.65
C LEU A 56 -3.51 0.42 -19.24
N ARG A 57 -3.19 1.60 -19.79
CA ARG A 57 -2.06 2.42 -19.34
C ARG A 57 -2.57 3.59 -18.48
N LEU A 58 -2.10 3.66 -17.23
CA LEU A 58 -2.47 4.73 -16.31
C LEU A 58 -1.71 6.00 -16.63
N THR A 59 -2.40 7.13 -16.65
CA THR A 59 -1.79 8.46 -16.68
C THR A 59 -1.41 8.92 -15.27
N ALA A 60 -0.60 9.98 -15.15
CA ALA A 60 -0.31 10.58 -13.85
C ALA A 60 -1.58 11.09 -13.14
N ALA A 61 -2.56 11.61 -13.88
CA ALA A 61 -3.84 12.06 -13.33
C ALA A 61 -4.68 10.90 -12.79
N ASP A 62 -4.68 9.75 -13.48
CA ASP A 62 -5.34 8.53 -13.00
C ASP A 62 -4.71 8.06 -11.68
N VAL A 63 -3.38 8.00 -11.61
CA VAL A 63 -2.66 7.57 -10.40
C VAL A 63 -2.93 8.50 -9.21
N THR A 64 -2.95 9.81 -9.42
CA THR A 64 -3.32 10.77 -8.38
C THR A 64 -4.74 10.53 -7.87
N SER A 65 -5.69 10.30 -8.78
CA SER A 65 -7.09 10.01 -8.42
C SER A 65 -7.20 8.70 -7.62
N LEU A 66 -6.47 7.67 -8.05
CA LEU A 66 -6.42 6.37 -7.35
C LEU A 66 -5.81 6.50 -5.95
N LYS A 67 -4.78 7.31 -5.74
CA LYS A 67 -4.22 7.56 -4.40
C LYS A 67 -5.24 8.18 -3.46
N HIS A 68 -5.97 9.21 -3.90
CA HIS A 68 -7.05 9.79 -3.10
C HIS A 68 -8.16 8.78 -2.81
N PHE A 69 -8.55 8.00 -3.82
CA PHE A 69 -9.53 6.93 -3.67
C PHE A 69 -9.08 5.88 -2.64
N LEU A 70 -7.82 5.45 -2.66
CA LEU A 70 -7.31 4.47 -1.70
C LEU A 70 -7.30 5.00 -0.26
N PHE A 71 -7.00 6.28 -0.05
CA PHE A 71 -7.16 6.87 1.28
C PHE A 71 -8.63 6.98 1.70
N PHE A 72 -9.53 7.33 0.77
CA PHE A 72 -10.96 7.26 1.03
C PHE A 72 -11.40 5.84 1.44
N MET A 73 -10.91 4.81 0.75
CA MET A 73 -11.18 3.41 1.06
C MET A 73 -10.70 3.03 2.46
N LEU A 74 -9.48 3.44 2.85
CA LEU A 74 -8.96 3.21 4.20
C LEU A 74 -9.81 3.86 5.29
N MET A 75 -10.50 4.97 5.01
CA MET A 75 -11.30 5.68 6.02
C MET A 75 -12.73 5.15 6.15
N ASN A 76 -13.26 4.56 5.07
CA ASN A 76 -14.70 4.24 4.99
C ASN A 76 -14.98 2.73 4.93
N TYR A 77 -13.97 1.90 4.67
CA TYR A 77 -14.13 0.44 4.53
C TYR A 77 -13.06 -0.30 5.35
N PRO A 78 -13.22 -0.38 6.68
CA PRO A 78 -12.22 -0.99 7.56
C PRO A 78 -12.05 -2.50 7.31
N ASP A 79 -13.10 -3.18 6.85
CA ASP A 79 -13.10 -4.62 6.49
C ASP A 79 -12.13 -4.99 5.37
N ARG A 80 -11.61 -3.99 4.64
CA ARG A 80 -10.66 -4.16 3.54
C ARG A 80 -9.40 -3.31 3.67
N ALA A 81 -9.16 -2.74 4.85
CA ALA A 81 -8.04 -1.84 5.11
C ALA A 81 -6.69 -2.45 4.70
N ALA A 82 -6.44 -3.73 5.00
CA ALA A 82 -5.22 -4.42 4.62
C ALA A 82 -5.03 -4.57 3.10
N ALA A 83 -6.10 -4.85 2.36
CA ALA A 83 -6.05 -4.95 0.90
C ALA A 83 -5.83 -3.56 0.27
N THR A 84 -6.49 -2.52 0.79
CA THR A 84 -6.28 -1.14 0.36
C THR A 84 -4.87 -0.63 0.66
N ALA A 85 -4.33 -0.90 1.84
CA ALA A 85 -2.95 -0.57 2.20
C ALA A 85 -1.93 -1.27 1.29
N ARG A 86 -2.22 -2.51 0.86
CA ARG A 86 -1.41 -3.21 -0.14
C ARG A 86 -1.40 -2.49 -1.49
N CYS A 87 -2.51 -1.89 -1.93
CA CYS A 87 -2.52 -1.06 -3.14
C CYS A 87 -1.61 0.17 -2.98
N LEU A 88 -1.68 0.87 -1.84
CA LEU A 88 -0.82 2.03 -1.56
C LEU A 88 0.67 1.65 -1.56
N LYS A 89 1.01 0.47 -1.01
CA LYS A 89 2.37 -0.08 -1.06
C LYS A 89 2.90 -0.19 -2.51
N LYS A 90 2.03 -0.54 -3.46
CA LYS A 90 2.40 -0.67 -4.88
C LYS A 90 2.57 0.64 -5.62
N CYS A 91 2.27 1.78 -4.99
CA CYS A 91 2.56 3.08 -5.56
C CYS A 91 4.04 3.45 -5.50
N TYR A 92 4.82 2.88 -4.56
CA TYR A 92 6.24 3.20 -4.32
C TYR A 92 6.50 4.72 -4.19
N ASP A 93 5.54 5.47 -3.66
CA ASP A 93 5.55 6.94 -3.66
C ASP A 93 5.79 7.50 -2.25
N PRO A 94 6.95 8.13 -1.99
CA PRO A 94 7.26 8.70 -0.68
C PRO A 94 6.35 9.87 -0.30
N ALA A 95 5.69 10.53 -1.26
CA ALA A 95 4.75 11.62 -0.97
C ALA A 95 3.53 11.15 -0.16
N LEU A 96 3.25 9.84 -0.14
CA LEU A 96 2.15 9.25 0.62
C LEU A 96 2.45 9.12 2.12
N THR A 97 3.71 9.30 2.54
CA THR A 97 4.18 9.02 3.93
C THR A 97 3.31 9.67 5.00
N THR A 98 2.95 10.94 4.83
CA THR A 98 2.10 11.65 5.81
C THR A 98 0.75 10.98 5.98
N GLY A 99 0.07 10.65 4.87
CA GLY A 99 -1.22 9.94 4.90
C GLY A 99 -1.08 8.52 5.46
N LEU A 100 0.01 7.82 5.15
CA LEU A 100 0.29 6.49 5.70
C LEU A 100 0.48 6.53 7.22
N CYS A 101 1.21 7.51 7.76
CA CYS A 101 1.33 7.70 9.21
C CYS A 101 -0.02 8.00 9.89
N GLN A 102 -0.88 8.80 9.24
CA GLN A 102 -2.23 9.05 9.74
C GLN A 102 -3.09 7.77 9.75
N ALA A 103 -3.00 6.94 8.70
CA ALA A 103 -3.68 5.66 8.66
C ALA A 103 -3.14 4.68 9.72
N ILE A 104 -1.82 4.65 9.96
CA ILE A 104 -1.24 3.85 11.06
C ILE A 104 -1.84 4.28 12.40
N ALA A 105 -2.01 5.59 12.64
CA ALA A 105 -2.61 6.09 13.88
C ALA A 105 -4.03 5.55 14.13
N LEU A 106 -4.77 5.28 13.06
CA LEU A 106 -6.10 4.68 13.14
C LEU A 106 -6.04 3.17 13.38
N TYR A 107 -5.17 2.45 12.67
CA TYR A 107 -5.22 0.99 12.61
C TYR A 107 -4.29 0.24 13.59
N TRP A 108 -3.28 0.90 14.18
CA TRP A 108 -2.18 0.21 14.87
C TRP A 108 -2.54 -0.69 16.06
N GLN A 109 -3.73 -0.51 16.66
CA GLN A 109 -4.27 -1.36 17.74
C GLN A 109 -5.53 -2.13 17.31
N GLN A 110 -5.94 -2.01 16.06
CA GLN A 110 -7.22 -2.54 15.56
C GLN A 110 -7.03 -3.62 14.49
N ASP A 111 -6.07 -3.42 13.57
CA ASP A 111 -5.84 -4.31 12.44
C ASP A 111 -4.33 -4.48 12.19
N ASP A 112 -3.84 -5.64 12.56
CA ASP A 112 -2.42 -6.02 12.45
C ASP A 112 -1.97 -6.13 10.98
N ALA A 113 -2.85 -6.66 10.13
CA ALA A 113 -2.57 -6.86 8.72
C ALA A 113 -2.52 -5.52 7.99
N ALA A 114 -3.47 -4.61 8.25
CA ALA A 114 -3.45 -3.26 7.69
C ALA A 114 -2.21 -2.48 8.13
N THR A 115 -1.91 -2.50 9.43
CA THR A 115 -0.75 -1.79 9.98
C THR A 115 0.56 -2.27 9.36
N THR A 116 0.74 -3.59 9.23
CA THR A 116 1.92 -4.17 8.55
C THR A 116 2.02 -3.72 7.08
N GLN A 117 0.90 -3.68 6.34
CA GLN A 117 0.94 -3.21 4.95
C GLN A 117 1.26 -1.71 4.84
N LEU A 118 0.82 -0.90 5.80
CA LEU A 118 1.09 0.53 5.83
C LEU A 118 2.57 0.83 6.15
N THR A 119 3.17 0.11 7.11
CA THR A 119 4.61 0.27 7.42
C THR A 119 5.48 -0.22 6.26
N ASP A 120 5.08 -1.30 5.60
CA ASP A 120 5.70 -1.78 4.36
C ASP A 120 5.63 -0.72 3.25
N ALA A 121 4.49 -0.06 3.07
CA ALA A 121 4.33 0.97 2.05
C ALA A 121 5.36 2.10 2.23
N ILE A 122 5.56 2.56 3.47
CA ILE A 122 6.59 3.54 3.80
C ILE A 122 8.00 2.98 3.54
N SER A 123 8.26 1.75 3.96
CA SER A 123 9.59 1.13 3.87
C SER A 123 10.03 0.82 2.43
N GLN A 124 9.07 0.63 1.51
CA GLN A 124 9.34 0.35 0.10
C GLN A 124 9.44 1.61 -0.75
N SER A 125 8.87 2.74 -0.32
CA SER A 125 8.91 3.99 -1.06
C SER A 125 10.16 4.83 -0.78
N GLN A 126 10.82 4.62 0.35
CA GLN A 126 12.01 5.37 0.74
C GLN A 126 12.91 4.57 1.67
N GLY A 127 14.21 4.87 1.66
CA GLY A 127 15.21 4.20 2.50
C GLY A 127 15.19 4.70 3.95
N PHE A 128 15.79 3.92 4.86
CA PHE A 128 15.85 4.26 6.29
C PHE A 128 16.41 5.67 6.56
N GLY A 129 17.48 6.06 5.85
CA GLY A 129 18.08 7.39 6.00
C GLY A 129 17.21 8.56 5.54
N GLN A 130 16.07 8.28 4.89
CA GLN A 130 15.10 9.27 4.44
C GLN A 130 13.86 9.34 5.36
N PHE A 131 13.78 8.49 6.37
CA PHE A 131 12.65 8.49 7.29
C PHE A 131 12.64 9.77 8.12
N SER A 132 11.48 10.43 8.15
CA SER A 132 11.26 11.56 9.05
C SER A 132 11.17 11.08 10.50
N GLU A 133 11.32 12.02 11.43
CA GLU A 133 11.12 11.77 12.86
C GLU A 133 9.75 11.16 13.16
N THR A 134 8.71 11.60 12.46
CA THR A 134 7.35 11.05 12.58
C THR A 134 7.29 9.57 12.23
N VAL A 135 7.95 9.15 11.14
CA VAL A 135 8.00 7.74 10.73
C VAL A 135 8.74 6.92 11.78
N LEU A 136 9.90 7.39 12.23
CA LEU A 136 10.71 6.70 13.24
C LEU A 136 9.97 6.57 14.57
N THR A 137 9.26 7.61 14.99
CA THR A 137 8.42 7.59 16.20
C THR A 137 7.34 6.52 16.09
N TRP A 138 6.63 6.46 14.96
CA TRP A 138 5.65 5.42 14.72
C TRP A 138 6.28 4.03 14.73
N PHE A 139 7.36 3.81 14.00
CA PHE A 139 7.99 2.49 13.91
C PHE A 139 8.49 2.00 15.28
N LYS A 140 9.09 2.89 16.09
CA LYS A 140 9.49 2.57 17.47
C LYS A 140 8.29 2.20 18.32
N LYS A 141 7.22 3.00 18.26
CA LYS A 141 5.97 2.71 18.98
C LYS A 141 5.38 1.37 18.57
N LEU A 142 5.30 1.08 17.27
CA LEU A 142 4.79 -0.18 16.74
C LEU A 142 5.64 -1.38 17.18
N ALA A 143 6.96 -1.26 17.28
CA ALA A 143 7.83 -2.33 17.79
C ALA A 143 7.62 -2.64 19.27
N MET A 144 7.29 -1.62 20.08
CA MET A 144 7.12 -1.78 21.52
C MET A 144 5.70 -2.21 21.89
N GLU A 145 4.72 -1.54 21.29
CA GLU A 145 3.32 -1.57 21.73
C GLU A 145 2.36 -2.14 20.68
N GLY A 146 2.81 -2.37 19.44
CA GLY A 146 1.95 -2.85 18.37
C GLY A 146 1.34 -4.23 18.63
N LEU A 147 0.40 -4.60 17.78
CA LEU A 147 -0.15 -5.95 17.74
C LEU A 147 0.94 -7.01 17.40
N PRO A 148 0.72 -8.30 17.69
CA PRO A 148 1.77 -9.32 17.63
C PRO A 148 2.54 -9.41 16.30
N GLU A 149 1.87 -9.44 15.15
CA GLU A 149 2.54 -9.54 13.85
C GLU A 149 3.23 -8.23 13.47
N THR A 150 2.62 -7.08 13.76
CA THR A 150 3.25 -5.77 13.55
C THR A 150 4.53 -5.64 14.37
N ARG A 151 4.54 -6.06 15.64
CA ARG A 151 5.77 -6.05 16.47
C ARG A 151 6.86 -6.92 15.88
N LYS A 152 6.48 -8.12 15.44
CA LYS A 152 7.40 -9.06 14.79
C LYS A 152 7.97 -8.50 13.49
N ASP A 153 7.14 -7.89 12.64
CA ASP A 153 7.59 -7.22 11.42
C ASP A 153 8.53 -6.06 11.75
N MET A 154 8.18 -5.19 12.71
CA MET A 154 9.04 -4.08 13.12
C MET A 154 10.38 -4.54 13.70
N ALA A 155 10.41 -5.61 14.49
CA ALA A 155 11.65 -6.19 14.98
C ALA A 155 12.56 -6.64 13.83
N GLN A 156 11.99 -7.24 12.78
CA GLN A 156 12.74 -7.63 11.57
C GLN A 156 13.26 -6.42 10.81
N LYS A 157 12.43 -5.38 10.60
CA LYS A 157 12.87 -4.15 9.93
C LYS A 157 14.00 -3.46 10.70
N PHE A 158 13.88 -3.38 12.02
CA PHE A 158 14.92 -2.79 12.87
C PHE A 158 16.22 -3.61 12.90
N ALA A 159 16.15 -4.94 12.90
CA ALA A 159 17.33 -5.79 12.75
C ALA A 159 18.03 -5.55 11.39
N TYR A 160 17.25 -5.41 10.31
CA TYR A 160 17.76 -5.04 8.99
C TYR A 160 18.42 -3.65 9.01
N TYR A 161 17.77 -2.63 9.59
CA TYR A 161 18.33 -1.28 9.66
C TYR A 161 19.62 -1.22 10.46
N ARG A 162 19.71 -1.94 11.58
CA ARG A 162 20.96 -2.05 12.35
C ARG A 162 22.09 -2.68 11.54
N LYS A 163 21.79 -3.73 10.78
CA LYS A 163 22.78 -4.45 9.96
C LYS A 163 23.33 -3.62 8.80
N PHE A 164 22.47 -2.88 8.10
CA PHE A 164 22.83 -2.23 6.84
C PHE A 164 22.99 -0.70 6.92
N TYR A 165 22.45 -0.06 7.95
CA TYR A 165 22.50 1.40 8.13
C TYR A 165 23.19 1.82 9.43
N HIS A 166 23.75 0.87 10.19
CA HIS A 166 24.38 1.12 11.49
C HIS A 166 23.51 1.93 12.46
N ALA A 167 22.18 1.79 12.34
CA ALA A 167 21.23 2.52 13.15
C ALA A 167 21.36 2.14 14.64
N GLN A 168 21.59 3.14 15.49
CA GLN A 168 21.38 3.02 16.93
C GLN A 168 19.90 3.27 17.21
N LEU A 169 19.19 2.23 17.66
CA LEU A 169 17.73 2.22 17.79
C LEU A 169 17.31 2.36 19.24
#